data_AF-A0A849DBK2-F1
#
_entry.id   AF-A0A849DBK2-F1
#
_cell.length_a   1.000
_cell.length_b   1.000
_cell.length_c   1.000
_cell.angle_alpha   90.00
_cell.angle_beta   90.00
_cell.angle_gamma   90.00
#
_symmetry.space_group_name_H-M   'P 1'
#
loop_
_entity.id
_entity.type
_entity.pdbx_description
1 polymer ?
#
loop_
_entity_poly.entity_id
_entity_poly.type
_entity_poly.pdbx_seq_one_letter_code
_entity_poly.pdbx_strand_id
1 'polypeptide(L)'
;VTQERNTVRKPYTTEIKLCEAKIEEVEAELEAKNAELEKASSSGDNDAIMELSRAVGLVQQEVDALFERLEIATEKDDEIVEEYELKLEEIDA
;
A
#
# COMPACT_ATOMS: atom_id res chain seq x y z
N VAL A 1 29.92 -3.07 -3.27
CA VAL A 1 28.66 -3.39 -3.98
C VAL A 1 27.54 -3.81 -3.02
N THR A 2 27.68 -4.87 -2.22
CA THR A 2 26.58 -5.34 -1.33
C THR A 2 26.13 -4.31 -0.26
N GLN A 3 27.05 -3.63 0.42
CA GLN A 3 26.70 -2.63 1.44
C GLN A 3 26.06 -1.37 0.83
N GLU A 4 26.49 -1.00 -0.36
CA GLU A 4 25.96 0.13 -1.13
C GLU A 4 24.53 -0.19 -1.61
N ARG A 5 24.30 -1.38 -2.19
CA ARG A 5 22.97 -1.89 -2.55
C ARG A 5 22.01 -1.77 -1.38
N ASN A 6 22.40 -2.28 -0.20
CA ASN A 6 21.54 -2.25 0.98
C ASN A 6 21.23 -0.81 1.46
N THR A 7 22.14 0.14 1.21
CA THR A 7 21.92 1.56 1.56
C THR A 7 20.89 2.20 0.63
N VAL A 8 21.00 1.93 -0.68
CA VAL A 8 20.10 2.47 -1.71
C VAL A 8 18.71 1.83 -1.64
N ARG A 9 18.61 0.54 -1.33
CA ARG A 9 17.34 -0.18 -1.13
C ARG A 9 16.58 0.21 0.14
N LYS A 10 17.27 0.71 1.16
CA LYS A 10 16.67 0.99 2.48
C LYS A 10 15.40 1.86 2.44
N PRO A 11 15.34 3.00 1.73
CA PRO A 11 14.11 3.79 1.64
C PRO A 11 12.95 3.00 1.03
N TYR A 12 13.17 2.26 -0.06
CA TYR A 12 12.14 1.50 -0.74
C TYR A 12 11.63 0.31 0.09
N THR A 13 12.53 -0.47 0.66
CA THR A 13 12.16 -1.57 1.58
C THR A 13 11.45 -1.09 2.86
N THR A 14 11.70 0.16 3.29
CA THR A 14 10.95 0.77 4.40
C THR A 14 9.56 1.20 3.95
N GLU A 15 9.47 1.78 2.75
CA GLU A 15 8.22 2.23 2.15
C GLU A 15 7.27 1.07 1.86
N ILE A 16 7.77 -0.04 1.28
CA ILE A 16 7.02 -1.28 1.06
C ILE A 16 6.34 -1.74 2.35
N LYS A 17 7.11 -1.89 3.43
CA LYS A 17 6.59 -2.33 4.74
C LYS A 17 5.56 -1.36 5.33
N LEU A 18 5.75 -0.06 5.09
CA LEU A 18 4.82 0.96 5.54
C LEU A 18 3.51 0.88 4.77
N CYS A 19 3.57 0.71 3.45
CA CYS A 19 2.38 0.53 2.62
C CYS A 19 1.64 -0.75 3.01
N GLU A 20 2.34 -1.89 3.15
CA GLU A 20 1.76 -3.17 3.55
C GLU A 20 1.00 -3.05 4.89
N ALA A 21 1.63 -2.46 5.91
CA ALA A 21 1.00 -2.28 7.21
C ALA A 21 -0.24 -1.36 7.14
N LYS A 22 -0.16 -0.27 6.37
CA LYS A 22 -1.28 0.66 6.21
C LYS A 22 -2.42 0.06 5.41
N ILE A 23 -2.14 -0.73 4.38
CA ILE A 23 -3.18 -1.41 3.60
C ILE A 23 -3.98 -2.32 4.52
N GLU A 24 -3.32 -3.10 5.38
CA GLU A 24 -4.01 -3.96 6.36
C GLU A 24 -4.92 -3.16 7.30
N GLU A 25 -4.44 -2.02 7.81
CA GLU A 25 -5.23 -1.13 8.67
C GLU A 25 -6.46 -0.54 7.96
N VAL A 26 -6.26 -0.03 6.74
CA VAL A 26 -7.30 0.66 5.96
C VAL A 26 -8.31 -0.34 5.39
N GLU A 27 -7.90 -1.56 5.04
CA GLU A 27 -8.82 -2.65 4.65
C GLU A 27 -9.73 -3.06 5.81
N ALA A 28 -9.20 -3.15 7.03
CA ALA A 28 -10.01 -3.42 8.22
C ALA A 28 -11.01 -2.29 8.50
N GLU A 29 -10.61 -1.02 8.31
CA GLU A 29 -11.52 0.11 8.41
C GLU A 29 -12.62 0.04 7.34
N LEU A 30 -12.25 -0.29 6.10
CA LEU A 30 -13.19 -0.42 4.98
C LEU A 30 -14.24 -1.51 5.25
N GLU A 31 -13.82 -2.66 5.77
CA GLU A 31 -14.72 -3.74 6.16
C GLU A 31 -15.71 -3.27 7.24
N ALA A 32 -15.21 -2.61 8.29
CA ALA A 32 -16.07 -2.09 9.37
C ALA A 32 -17.08 -1.06 8.84
N LYS A 33 -16.65 -0.15 7.96
CA LYS A 33 -17.51 0.88 7.36
C LYS A 33 -18.56 0.30 6.43
N ASN A 34 -18.22 -0.73 5.66
CA ASN A 34 -19.20 -1.44 4.83
C ASN A 34 -20.25 -2.15 5.69
N ALA A 35 -19.86 -2.77 6.80
CA ALA A 35 -20.81 -3.38 7.73
C ALA A 35 -21.75 -2.35 8.37
N GLU A 36 -21.23 -1.17 8.74
CA GLU A 36 -22.05 -0.04 9.22
C GLU A 36 -23.03 0.44 8.13
N LEU A 37 -22.57 0.54 6.88
CA LEU A 37 -23.38 0.98 5.75
C LEU A 37 -24.51 -0.01 5.44
N GLU A 38 -24.24 -1.31 5.45
CA GLU A 38 -25.26 -2.36 5.29
C GLU A 38 -26.34 -2.28 6.37
N LYS A 39 -25.93 -2.03 7.61
CA LYS A 39 -26.86 -1.85 8.73
C LYS A 39 -27.74 -0.62 8.55
N ALA A 40 -27.14 0.53 8.19
CA ALA A 40 -27.87 1.77 7.94
C ALA A 40 -28.85 1.62 6.76
N SER A 41 -28.43 0.93 5.70
CA SER A 41 -29.27 0.58 4.55
C SER A 41 -30.45 -0.29 4.97
N SER A 42 -30.22 -1.29 5.82
CA SER A 42 -31.26 -2.20 6.30
C SER A 42 -32.29 -1.51 7.21
N SER A 43 -31.88 -0.47 7.95
CA SER A 43 -32.78 0.33 8.79
C SER A 43 -33.44 1.52 8.07
N GLY A 44 -33.07 1.80 6.81
CA GLY A 44 -33.57 2.95 6.06
C GLY A 44 -33.08 4.30 6.61
N ASP A 45 -31.92 4.33 7.27
CA ASP A 45 -31.33 5.54 7.84
C ASP A 45 -30.58 6.32 6.76
N ASN A 46 -31.29 7.15 6.00
CA ASN A 46 -30.76 7.84 4.83
C ASN A 46 -29.60 8.79 5.15
N ASP A 47 -29.59 9.41 6.33
CA ASP A 47 -28.51 10.32 6.72
C ASP A 47 -27.23 9.52 6.98
N ALA A 48 -27.32 8.43 7.75
CA ALA A 48 -26.19 7.53 7.98
C ALA A 48 -25.70 6.88 6.67
N ILE A 49 -26.60 6.49 5.77
CA ILE A 49 -26.24 5.92 4.46
C ILE A 49 -25.40 6.91 3.66
N MET A 50 -25.78 8.19 3.61
CA MET A 50 -25.04 9.20 2.84
C MET A 50 -23.65 9.46 3.42
N GLU A 51 -23.53 9.57 4.74
CA GLU A 51 -22.25 9.80 5.41
C GLU A 51 -21.31 8.59 5.25
N LEU A 52 -21.82 7.38 5.49
CA LEU A 52 -21.04 6.16 5.38
C LEU A 52 -20.63 5.88 3.94
N SER A 53 -21.49 6.12 2.96
CA SER A 53 -21.14 5.95 1.53
C SER A 53 -19.98 6.88 1.13
N ARG A 54 -19.98 8.12 1.63
CA ARG A 54 -18.86 9.05 1.39
C ARG A 54 -17.58 8.55 2.08
N ALA A 55 -17.68 8.12 3.34
CA ALA A 55 -16.54 7.63 4.10
C ALA A 55 -15.92 6.39 3.43
N VAL A 56 -16.73 5.40 3.06
CA VAL A 56 -16.31 4.20 2.31
C VAL A 56 -15.58 4.60 1.04
N GLY A 57 -16.13 5.54 0.26
CA GLY A 57 -15.48 6.00 -0.98
C GLY A 57 -14.12 6.66 -0.75
N LEU A 58 -13.93 7.38 0.36
CA LEU A 58 -12.63 7.98 0.71
C LEU A 58 -11.62 6.91 1.13
N VAL A 59 -12.04 5.95 1.95
CA VAL A 59 -11.20 4.83 2.40
C VAL A 59 -10.77 3.98 1.19
N GLN A 60 -11.66 3.71 0.23
CA GLN A 60 -11.32 3.02 -1.02
C GLN A 60 -10.25 3.76 -1.83
N GLN A 61 -10.37 5.09 -1.95
CA GLN A 61 -9.35 5.90 -2.63
C GLN A 61 -7.99 5.85 -1.92
N GLU A 62 -7.99 5.78 -0.59
CA GLU A 62 -6.76 5.62 0.19
C GLU A 62 -6.12 4.25 -0.02
N VAL A 63 -6.91 3.18 -0.05
CA VAL A 63 -6.45 1.82 -0.40
C VAL A 63 -5.78 1.82 -1.78
N ASP A 64 -6.47 2.36 -2.80
CA ASP A 64 -5.95 2.42 -4.17
C ASP A 64 -4.62 3.18 -4.24
N ALA A 65 -4.52 4.34 -3.57
CA ALA A 65 -3.31 5.13 -3.53
C ALA A 65 -2.14 4.43 -2.81
N LEU A 66 -2.43 3.65 -1.75
CA LEU A 66 -1.42 2.86 -1.06
C LEU A 66 -0.90 1.70 -1.93
N PHE A 67 -1.78 1.07 -2.72
CA PHE A 67 -1.38 0.03 -3.67
C PHE A 67 -0.49 0.59 -4.80
N GLU A 68 -0.85 1.73 -5.39
CA GLU A 68 -0.01 2.39 -6.41
C GLU A 68 1.37 2.74 -5.83
N ARG A 69 1.39 3.24 -4.60
CA ARG A 69 2.64 3.59 -3.91
C ARG A 69 3.49 2.34 -3.58
N LEU A 70 2.85 1.23 -3.21
CA LEU A 70 3.50 -0.06 -2.98
C LEU A 70 4.12 -0.61 -4.27
N GLU A 71 3.40 -0.53 -5.39
CA GLU A 71 3.88 -0.94 -6.71
C GLU A 71 5.14 -0.16 -7.08
N ILE A 72 5.08 1.18 -7.03
CA ILE A 72 6.24 2.03 -7.33
C ILE A 72 7.44 1.70 -6.45
N ALA A 73 7.23 1.52 -5.14
CA ALA A 73 8.33 1.22 -4.23
C ALA A 73 8.95 -0.17 -4.51
N THR A 74 8.13 -1.14 -4.89
CA THR A 74 8.56 -2.50 -5.22
C THR A 74 9.33 -2.52 -6.54
N GLU A 75 8.81 -1.90 -7.60
CA GLU A 75 9.50 -1.78 -8.88
C GLU A 75 10.87 -1.13 -8.72
N LYS A 76 10.96 -0.07 -7.90
CA LYS A 76 12.25 0.60 -7.63
C LYS A 76 13.21 -0.28 -6.85
N ASP A 77 12.74 -1.05 -5.87
CA ASP A 77 13.59 -1.99 -5.14
C ASP A 77 14.14 -3.08 -6.07
N ASP A 78 13.31 -3.61 -6.97
CA ASP A 78 13.67 -4.62 -7.95
C ASP A 78 14.70 -4.09 -8.97
N GLU A 79 14.50 -2.89 -9.51
CA GLU A 79 15.48 -2.22 -10.39
C GLU A 79 16.85 -2.10 -9.71
N ILE A 80 16.89 -1.74 -8.41
CA ILE A 80 18.14 -1.63 -7.64
C ILE A 80 18.76 -3.00 -7.40
N VAL A 81 17.96 -4.04 -7.17
CA VAL A 81 18.49 -5.40 -7.02
C VAL A 81 19.18 -5.84 -8.30
N GLU A 82 18.50 -5.71 -9.45
CA GLU A 82 19.02 -6.10 -10.76
C GLU A 82 20.30 -5.31 -11.12
N GLU A 83 20.30 -3.98 -10.93
CA GLU A 83 21.47 -3.14 -11.21
C GLU A 83 22.71 -3.59 -10.43
N TYR A 84 22.54 -3.95 -9.16
CA TYR A 84 23.66 -4.33 -8.29
C TYR A 84 24.06 -5.80 -8.43
N GLU A 85 23.18 -6.66 -8.94
CA GLU A 85 23.53 -8.02 -9.35
C GLU A 85 24.47 -7.99 -10.58
N LEU A 86 24.13 -7.20 -11.60
CA LEU A 86 25.01 -6.99 -12.76
C LEU A 86 26.39 -6.45 -12.36
N LYS A 87 26.43 -5.46 -11.46
CA LYS A 87 27.70 -4.91 -10.92
C LYS A 87 28.53 -5.94 -10.16
N LEU A 88 27.90 -6.93 -9.52
CA LEU A 88 28.63 -8.01 -8.85
C LEU A 88 29.22 -8.99 -9.86
N GLU A 89 28.44 -9.37 -10.87
CA GLU A 89 28.90 -10.25 -11.95
C GLU A 89 30.10 -9.67 -12.71
N GLU A 90 30.11 -8.36 -12.96
CA GLU A 90 31.24 -7.67 -13.61
C GLU A 90 32.53 -7.68 -12.77
N ILE A 91 32.43 -7.79 -11.44
CA ILE A 91 33.60 -7.83 -10.54
C ILE A 91 34.14 -9.26 -10.40
N ASP A 92 33.25 -10.25 -10.47
CA ASP A 92 33.60 -11.67 -10.33
C ASP A 92 34.08 -12.32 -11.65
N ALA A 93 33.95 -11.61 -12.79
CA ALA A 93 34.40 -12.01 -14.13
C ALA A 93 35.88 -11.69 -14.42
#